data_AF-A0A3M2L4G9-F1
#
_entry.id   AF-A0A3M2L4G9-F1
#
_cell.length_a   1.000
_cell.length_b   1.000
_cell.length_c   1.000
_cell.angle_alpha   90.00
_cell.angle_beta   90.00
_cell.angle_gamma   90.00
#
_symmetry.space_group_name_H-M   'P 1'
#
loop_
_entity.id
_entity.type
_entity.pdbx_description
1 polymer ?
#
loop_
_entity_poly.entity_id
_entity_poly.type
_entity_poly.pdbx_seq_one_letter_code
_entity_poly.pdbx_strand_id
1 'polypeptide(L)'
;MLQKAVTEYRWQLSRRTEYLEPGRAQLLRDQAERRIEALQIDPVRHRDLDIRAYLAVRDGLPLRYDARQRVFVARRGRDDVTIRPNSAERRLGIVARLATAGVALDQIVTVATAVAAGPARRTVCTRPGHR
;
A
#
# COMPACT_ATOMS: atom_id res chain seq x y z
N MET A 1 -7.67 8.94 9.14
CA MET A 1 -8.29 7.79 8.43
C MET A 1 -7.74 6.44 8.85
N LEU A 2 -6.42 6.22 8.99
CA LEU A 2 -5.88 4.92 9.43
C LEU A 2 -6.12 4.59 10.91
N GLN A 3 -6.37 5.59 11.77
CA GLN A 3 -6.46 5.41 13.22
C GLN A 3 -7.44 4.31 13.65
N LYS A 4 -8.64 4.23 13.08
CA LYS A 4 -9.61 3.18 13.43
C LYS A 4 -9.08 1.77 13.11
N ALA A 5 -8.53 1.58 11.90
CA ALA A 5 -7.97 0.30 11.48
C ALA A 5 -6.72 -0.08 12.29
N VAL A 6 -5.90 0.90 12.66
CA VAL A 6 -4.72 0.70 13.52
C VAL A 6 -5.15 0.30 14.94
N THR A 7 -6.14 0.97 15.52
CA THR A 7 -6.66 0.65 16.86
C THR A 7 -7.26 -0.76 16.90
N GLU A 8 -8.10 -1.10 15.93
CA GLU A 8 -8.68 -2.45 15.78
C GLU A 8 -7.57 -3.52 15.67
N TYR A 9 -6.56 -3.26 14.84
CA TYR A 9 -5.45 -4.18 14.65
C TYR A 9 -4.61 -4.34 15.92
N ARG A 10 -4.30 -3.25 16.63
CA ARG A 10 -3.59 -3.30 17.92
C ARG A 10 -4.38 -4.09 18.96
N TRP A 11 -5.70 -3.91 19.01
CA TRP A 11 -6.57 -4.69 19.91
C TRP A 11 -6.56 -6.19 19.58
N GLN A 12 -6.67 -6.54 18.29
CA GLN A 12 -6.57 -7.93 17.83
C GLN A 12 -5.20 -8.54 18.13
N LEU A 13 -4.12 -7.77 17.92
CA LEU A 13 -2.76 -8.18 18.22
C LEU A 13 -2.57 -8.44 19.72
N SER A 14 -3.07 -7.56 20.58
CA SER A 14 -3.02 -7.74 22.04
C SER A 14 -3.65 -9.08 22.44
N ARG A 15 -4.88 -9.38 21.97
CA ARG A 15 -5.53 -10.68 22.23
C ARG A 15 -4.73 -11.86 21.70
N ARG A 16 -4.10 -11.73 20.53
CA ARG A 16 -3.30 -12.79 19.91
C ARG A 16 -1.98 -13.06 20.64
N THR A 17 -1.46 -12.05 21.34
CA THR A 17 -0.20 -12.12 22.10
C THR A 17 -0.38 -12.43 23.58
N GLU A 18 -1.62 -12.45 24.08
CA GLU A 18 -1.95 -12.62 25.51
C GLU A 18 -1.37 -13.90 26.11
N TYR A 19 -1.34 -14.99 25.33
CA TYR A 19 -0.88 -16.31 25.77
C TYR A 19 0.47 -16.72 25.17
N LEU A 20 1.22 -15.76 24.60
CA LEU A 20 2.53 -16.04 24.02
C LEU A 20 3.65 -15.75 25.02
N GLU A 21 4.75 -16.50 24.88
CA GLU A 21 6.00 -16.19 25.58
C GLU A 21 6.40 -14.72 25.36
N PRO A 22 6.83 -13.99 26.42
CA PRO A 22 7.07 -12.55 26.35
C PRO A 22 7.98 -12.11 25.20
N GLY A 23 9.05 -12.86 24.93
CA GLY A 23 9.96 -12.57 23.81
C GLY A 23 9.30 -12.70 22.44
N ARG A 24 8.42 -13.69 22.26
CA ARG A 24 7.68 -13.89 21.02
C ARG A 24 6.56 -12.87 20.84
N ALA A 25 5.89 -12.52 21.93
CA ALA A 25 4.90 -11.44 21.96
C ALA A 25 5.53 -10.10 21.55
N GLN A 26 6.71 -9.78 22.09
CA GLN A 26 7.41 -8.52 21.79
C GLN A 26 7.82 -8.44 20.31
N LEU A 27 8.41 -9.51 19.76
CA LEU A 27 8.81 -9.54 18.35
C LEU A 27 7.63 -9.31 17.39
N LEU A 28 6.47 -9.90 17.69
CA LEU A 28 5.26 -9.70 16.89
C LEU A 28 4.73 -8.26 16.99
N ARG A 29 4.79 -7.65 18.18
CA ARG A 29 4.42 -6.24 18.38
C ARG A 29 5.35 -5.30 17.61
N ASP A 30 6.66 -5.52 17.67
CA ASP A 30 7.62 -4.69 16.94
C ASP A 30 7.43 -4.82 15.41
N GLN A 31 7.15 -6.03 14.92
CA GLN A 31 6.87 -6.25 13.51
C GLN A 31 5.57 -5.57 13.06
N ALA A 32 4.54 -5.63 13.90
CA ALA A 32 3.27 -4.94 13.68
C ALA A 32 3.44 -3.42 13.63
N GLU A 33 4.21 -2.85 14.56
CA GLU A 33 4.41 -1.39 14.61
C GLU A 33 5.19 -0.90 13.39
N ARG A 34 6.25 -1.60 12.97
CA ARG A 34 6.96 -1.30 11.72
C ARG A 34 6.05 -1.34 10.49
N ARG A 35 5.07 -2.26 10.45
CA ARG A 35 4.08 -2.31 9.36
C ARG A 35 3.13 -1.12 9.43
N ILE A 36 2.68 -0.74 10.62
CA ILE A 36 1.83 0.44 10.82
C ILE A 36 2.56 1.71 10.36
N GLU A 37 3.81 1.90 10.77
CA GLU A 37 4.65 3.04 10.36
C GLU A 37 4.79 3.13 8.84
N ALA A 38 5.01 2.01 8.16
CA ALA A 38 5.14 1.97 6.70
C ALA A 38 3.86 2.38 5.94
N LEU A 39 2.70 2.33 6.60
CA LEU A 39 1.41 2.74 6.05
C LEU A 39 1.09 4.21 6.33
N GLN A 40 1.81 4.86 7.24
CA GLN A 40 1.62 6.26 7.58
C GLN A 40 2.40 7.18 6.63
N ILE A 41 1.85 8.38 6.41
CA ILE A 41 2.57 9.43 5.70
C ILE A 41 3.58 10.04 6.67
N ASP A 42 4.84 9.67 6.50
CA ASP A 42 5.99 10.32 7.15
C ASP A 42 6.33 11.64 6.43
N PRO A 43 6.34 12.80 7.10
CA PRO A 43 6.54 14.10 6.47
C PRO A 43 7.97 14.32 5.95
N VAL A 44 8.96 13.62 6.47
CA VAL A 44 10.36 13.70 6.02
C VAL A 44 10.57 12.79 4.80
N ARG A 45 10.09 11.54 4.87
CA ARG A 45 10.20 10.56 3.77
C ARG A 45 9.31 10.89 2.58
N HIS A 46 8.23 11.63 2.80
CA HIS A 46 7.25 11.98 1.78
C HIS A 46 7.18 13.49 1.51
N ARG A 47 8.29 14.22 1.72
CA ARG A 47 8.34 15.67 1.46
C ARG A 47 8.03 16.02 0.00
N ASP A 48 8.42 15.15 -0.92
CA ASP A 48 8.28 15.33 -2.37
C ASP A 48 7.04 14.58 -2.92
N LEU A 49 6.11 14.19 -2.04
CA LEU A 49 4.90 13.47 -2.40
C LEU A 49 3.99 14.34 -3.28
N ASP A 50 3.67 13.87 -4.48
CA ASP A 50 2.67 14.54 -5.30
C ASP A 50 1.28 14.34 -4.69
N ILE A 51 0.79 15.38 -4.02
CA ILE A 51 -0.50 15.39 -3.34
C ILE A 51 -1.66 15.18 -4.32
N ARG A 52 -1.55 15.68 -5.56
CA ARG A 52 -2.62 15.50 -6.56
C ARG A 52 -2.72 14.04 -6.98
N ALA A 53 -1.58 13.39 -7.21
CA ALA A 53 -1.50 11.97 -7.52
C ALA A 53 -1.99 11.10 -6.34
N TYR A 54 -1.58 11.42 -5.11
CA TYR A 54 -2.05 10.74 -3.90
C TYR A 54 -3.58 10.82 -3.77
N LEU A 55 -4.14 12.03 -3.88
CA LEU A 55 -5.57 12.26 -3.76
C LEU A 55 -6.34 11.58 -4.91
N ALA A 56 -5.83 11.62 -6.13
CA ALA A 56 -6.47 10.96 -7.27
C ALA A 56 -6.67 9.46 -7.01
N VAL A 57 -5.66 8.80 -6.43
CA VAL A 57 -5.74 7.38 -6.09
C VAL A 57 -6.62 7.15 -4.86
N ARG A 58 -6.49 7.97 -3.82
CA ARG A 58 -7.27 7.88 -2.58
C ARG A 58 -8.77 8.02 -2.83
N ASP A 59 -9.14 9.04 -3.58
CA ASP A 59 -10.53 9.36 -3.92
C ASP A 59 -11.09 8.39 -4.97
N GLY A 60 -10.24 7.49 -5.50
CA GLY A 60 -10.64 6.39 -6.37
C GLY A 60 -10.97 6.82 -7.79
N LEU A 61 -10.33 7.89 -8.29
CA LEU A 61 -10.53 8.35 -9.66
C LEU A 61 -10.21 7.21 -10.65
N PRO A 62 -10.97 7.10 -11.76
CA PRO A 62 -10.67 6.16 -12.82
C PRO A 62 -9.25 6.38 -13.36
N LEU A 63 -8.45 5.32 -13.36
CA LEU A 63 -7.08 5.34 -13.86
C LEU A 63 -7.01 4.65 -15.22
N ARG A 64 -6.44 5.34 -16.21
CA ARG A 64 -6.09 4.74 -17.51
C ARG A 64 -4.59 4.46 -17.53
N TYR A 65 -4.19 3.25 -17.88
CA TYR A 65 -2.78 2.94 -18.06
C TYR A 65 -2.30 3.41 -19.44
N ASP A 66 -1.35 4.32 -19.47
CA ASP A 66 -0.63 4.71 -20.67
C ASP A 66 0.59 3.78 -20.83
N ALA A 67 0.50 2.85 -21.77
CA ALA A 67 1.56 1.87 -22.01
C ALA A 67 2.83 2.50 -22.62
N ARG A 68 2.72 3.64 -23.32
CA ARG A 68 3.88 4.31 -23.93
C ARG A 68 4.76 4.93 -22.86
N GLN A 69 4.14 5.60 -21.90
CA GLN A 69 4.85 6.25 -20.80
C GLN A 69 5.00 5.35 -19.55
N ARG A 70 4.33 4.19 -19.54
CA ARG A 70 4.30 3.23 -18.42
C ARG A 70 3.80 3.88 -17.11
N VAL A 71 2.78 4.72 -17.22
CA VAL A 71 2.17 5.46 -16.11
C VAL A 71 0.66 5.29 -16.11
N PHE A 72 0.04 5.51 -14.95
CA PHE A 72 -1.40 5.70 -14.85
C PHE A 72 -1.72 7.17 -15.01
N VAL A 73 -2.81 7.47 -15.73
CA VAL A 73 -3.33 8.83 -15.88
C VAL A 73 -4.74 8.86 -15.30
N ALA A 74 -4.97 9.78 -14.38
CA ALA A 74 -6.28 10.07 -13.81
C ALA A 74 -6.76 11.43 -14.32
N ARG A 75 -8.05 11.56 -14.61
CA ARG A 75 -8.65 12.85 -14.94
C ARG A 75 -9.28 13.47 -13.70
N ARG A 76 -8.83 14.66 -13.31
CA ARG A 76 -9.41 15.42 -12.18
C ARG A 76 -9.88 16.77 -12.68
N GLY A 77 -11.17 16.89 -12.97
CA GLY A 77 -11.73 18.07 -13.62
C GLY A 77 -11.18 18.20 -15.04
N ARG A 78 -10.50 19.32 -15.34
CA ARG A 78 -9.87 19.56 -16.65
C ARG A 78 -8.42 19.12 -16.74
N ASP A 79 -7.81 18.73 -15.61
CA ASP A 79 -6.40 18.38 -15.55
C ASP A 79 -6.18 16.88 -15.57
N ASP A 80 -5.11 16.46 -16.24
CA ASP A 80 -4.60 15.10 -16.17
C ASP A 80 -3.55 15.00 -15.06
N VAL A 81 -3.66 13.95 -14.24
CA VAL A 81 -2.74 13.65 -13.14
C VAL A 81 -2.02 12.35 -13.46
N THR A 82 -0.70 12.43 -13.58
CA THR A 82 0.15 11.27 -13.85
C THR A 82 0.58 10.59 -12.56
N ILE A 83 0.43 9.27 -12.49
CA ILE A 83 0.73 8.45 -11.32
C ILE A 83 1.66 7.32 -11.76
N ARG A 84 2.85 7.24 -11.17
CA ARG A 84 3.79 6.14 -11.46
C ARG A 84 3.32 4.83 -10.81
N PRO A 85 3.50 3.66 -11.45
CA PRO A 85 3.00 2.38 -10.92
C PRO A 85 3.56 2.00 -9.54
N ASN A 86 4.84 2.32 -9.31
CA ASN A 86 5.59 1.97 -8.09
C ASN A 86 5.79 3.20 -7.18
N SER A 87 4.94 4.22 -7.32
CA SER A 87 5.10 5.49 -6.61
C SER A 87 4.57 5.42 -5.18
N ALA A 88 5.14 6.24 -4.29
CA ALA A 88 4.66 6.35 -2.92
C ALA A 88 3.22 6.87 -2.87
N GLU A 89 2.87 7.79 -3.76
CA GLU A 89 1.52 8.35 -3.93
C GLU A 89 0.50 7.26 -4.22
N ARG A 90 0.81 6.35 -5.15
CA ARG A 90 -0.09 5.25 -5.51
C ARG A 90 -0.28 4.28 -4.35
N ARG A 91 0.83 3.88 -3.70
CA ARG A 91 0.78 2.99 -2.54
C ARG A 91 -0.04 3.61 -1.40
N LEU A 92 0.30 4.83 -1.00
CA LEU A 92 -0.36 5.54 0.11
C LEU A 92 -1.81 5.88 -0.21
N GLY A 93 -2.12 6.24 -1.46
CA GLY A 93 -3.49 6.49 -1.91
C GLY A 93 -4.36 5.25 -1.82
N ILE A 94 -3.85 4.09 -2.25
CA ILE A 94 -4.55 2.79 -2.12
C ILE A 94 -4.76 2.44 -0.65
N VAL A 95 -3.72 2.58 0.19
CA VAL A 95 -3.80 2.32 1.64
C VAL A 95 -4.87 3.19 2.28
N ALA A 96 -4.87 4.50 2.00
CA ALA A 96 -5.85 5.42 2.54
C ALA A 96 -7.28 5.09 2.06
N ARG A 97 -7.46 4.71 0.79
CA ARG A 97 -8.76 4.29 0.25
C ARG A 97 -9.29 3.04 0.95
N LEU A 98 -8.46 2.02 1.11
CA LEU A 98 -8.85 0.77 1.76
C LEU A 98 -9.19 1.00 3.25
N ALA A 99 -8.42 1.84 3.93
CA ALA A 99 -8.70 2.23 5.31
C ALA A 99 -10.07 2.92 5.44
N THR A 100 -10.41 3.82 4.51
CA THR A 100 -11.73 4.47 4.45
C THR A 100 -12.85 3.49 4.19
N ALA A 101 -12.61 2.48 3.34
CA ALA A 101 -13.56 1.41 3.08
C ALA A 101 -13.72 0.40 4.24
N GLY A 102 -13.02 0.60 5.36
CA GLY A 102 -13.11 -0.26 6.54
C GLY A 102 -12.37 -1.59 6.41
N VAL A 103 -11.45 -1.71 5.45
CA VAL A 103 -10.68 -2.94 5.24
C VAL A 103 -9.73 -3.16 6.43
N ALA A 104 -9.59 -4.41 6.85
CA ALA A 104 -8.70 -4.79 7.94
C ALA A 104 -7.22 -4.50 7.60
N LEU A 105 -6.45 -4.05 8.59
CA LEU A 105 -5.07 -3.60 8.38
C LEU A 105 -4.18 -4.67 7.74
N ASP A 106 -4.37 -5.96 8.08
CA ASP A 106 -3.57 -7.06 7.52
C ASP A 106 -3.79 -7.23 6.00
N GLN A 107 -5.03 -7.06 5.53
CA GLN A 107 -5.34 -7.04 4.10
C GLN A 107 -4.78 -5.79 3.42
N ILE A 108 -4.82 -4.63 4.10
CA ILE A 108 -4.20 -3.39 3.60
C ILE A 108 -2.69 -3.57 3.40
N VAL A 109 -1.99 -4.16 4.38
CA VAL A 109 -0.55 -4.46 4.29
C VAL A 109 -0.26 -5.38 3.10
N THR A 110 -1.07 -6.42 2.92
CA THR A 110 -0.91 -7.38 1.82
C THR A 110 -1.03 -6.70 0.47
N VAL A 111 -2.08 -5.90 0.26
CA VAL A 111 -2.30 -5.17 -0.99
C VAL A 111 -1.20 -4.11 -1.21
N ALA A 112 -0.82 -3.37 -0.17
CA ALA A 112 0.24 -2.37 -0.25
C ALA A 112 1.59 -3.00 -0.65
N THR A 113 1.89 -4.19 -0.14
CA THR A 113 3.10 -4.94 -0.49
C THR A 113 3.07 -5.43 -1.93
N ALA A 114 1.94 -5.98 -2.38
CA ALA A 114 1.76 -6.40 -3.77
C ALA A 114 1.85 -5.22 -4.75
N VAL A 115 1.32 -4.06 -4.36
CA VAL A 115 1.43 -2.80 -5.12
C VAL A 115 2.86 -2.31 -5.19
N ALA A 116 3.60 -2.36 -4.08
CA ALA A 116 5.00 -1.92 -4.01
C ALA A 116 5.95 -2.86 -4.79
N ALA A 117 5.66 -4.16 -4.81
CA ALA A 117 6.43 -5.14 -5.59
C ALA A 117 6.23 -4.96 -7.12
N GLY A 118 5.22 -4.18 -7.54
CA GLY A 118 4.77 -4.14 -8.92
C GLY A 118 4.35 -5.52 -9.43
N PRO A 119 3.88 -5.66 -10.67
CA PRO A 119 4.02 -6.94 -11.34
C PRO A 119 5.53 -7.18 -11.44
N ALA A 120 6.07 -7.98 -10.53
CA ALA A 120 7.30 -8.71 -10.81
C ALA A 120 7.09 -9.24 -12.22
N ARG A 121 7.97 -8.87 -13.15
CA ARG A 121 8.08 -9.53 -14.44
C ARG A 121 8.19 -11.02 -14.11
N ARG A 122 7.06 -11.73 -14.09
CA ARG A 122 7.02 -13.15 -14.41
C ARG A 122 7.37 -13.22 -15.88
N THR A 123 8.64 -12.94 -16.19
CA THR A 123 9.35 -13.70 -17.20
C THR A 123 9.41 -15.11 -16.64
N VAL A 124 8.29 -15.83 -16.75
CA VAL A 124 8.35 -17.25 -17.03
C VAL A 124 9.06 -17.29 -18.37
N CYS A 125 10.35 -17.60 -18.34
CA CYS A 125 11.13 -17.85 -19.53
C CYS A 125 10.51 -19.10 -20.17
N THR A 126 9.70 -18.90 -21.20
CA THR A 126 9.17 -19.98 -22.00
C THR A 126 10.31 -20.60 -22.79
N ARG A 127 10.70 -21.83 -22.38
CA ARG A 127 11.48 -22.86 -23.09
C ARG A 127 12.97 -22.60 -23.40
N PRO A 128 13.75 -23.70 -23.42
CA PRO A 128 14.12 -24.24 -24.72
C PRO A 128 13.73 -25.72 -24.84
N GLY A 129 13.34 -26.10 -26.05
CA GLY A 129 13.17 -27.51 -26.39
C GLY A 129 14.50 -28.25 -26.31
N HIS A 130 14.43 -29.52 -25.92
CA HIS A 130 15.42 -30.49 -26.31
C HIS A 130 14.69 -31.65 -26.98
N ARG A 131 15.32 -32.08 -28.08
CA ARG A 131 14.93 -33.13 -29.02
C ARG A 131 14.44 -34.41 -28.37
#